data_AF-A0A518DQT1-F1
#
_entry.id   AF-A0A518DQT1-F1
#
_cell.length_a   1.000
_cell.length_b   1.000
_cell.length_c   1.000
_cell.angle_alpha   90.00
_cell.angle_beta   90.00
_cell.angle_gamma   90.00
#
_symmetry.space_group_name_H-M   'P 1'
#
loop_
_entity.id
_entity.type
_entity.pdbx_description
1 polymer ?
#
loop_
_entity_poly.entity_id
_entity_poly.type
_entity_poly.pdbx_seq_one_letter_code
_entity_poly.pdbx_strand_id
1 'polypeptide(L)'
;MPSNPSAGASDDALQSQIQKRLTLNLLIQGAAAHTFLTAHHLVKAELEQLHPGLTHLYDRLAISAHLSYWFGEIPLFYGPPTWFWGTIWRRSHPFYRHRLLSQHGGAMSLASKKYLLDRARVKKVQSWPVLHAVHLHGLMWTAARAERKHQEQLGELACRAVSEIWDIPPERLHPHFTTDVAFGDLHRPRTWVGRFTQAAASGFGGVQRCDGRMEVIAKAVNWPLVAHELVKGTAELVCLHGLNQLEESVYQQVTEEADQIEYETPLLQAGAEVWRRLLAVSPSDRPLAEMLMHLSQLEPQPLEDLMLLVLGDPEQARVHLQRLGE
;
A
#
# COMPACT_ATOMS: atom_id res chain seq x y z
N MET A 1 23.81 6.60 39.44
CA MET A 1 23.78 5.31 38.74
C MET A 1 24.30 5.53 37.34
N PRO A 2 25.37 4.86 36.91
CA PRO A 2 25.84 4.99 35.53
C PRO A 2 24.82 4.29 34.63
N SER A 3 24.22 5.05 33.71
CA SER A 3 23.38 4.54 32.64
C SER A 3 24.18 3.55 31.81
N ASN A 4 23.70 2.32 31.70
CA ASN A 4 24.36 1.24 30.97
C ASN A 4 24.38 1.60 29.46
N PRO A 5 25.54 1.89 28.86
CA PRO A 5 25.60 2.38 27.48
C PRO A 5 25.18 1.34 26.43
N SER A 6 25.11 0.06 26.80
CA SER A 6 24.68 -1.03 25.92
C SER A 6 23.18 -1.08 25.66
N ALA A 7 22.34 -0.54 26.55
CA ALA A 7 20.88 -0.51 26.36
C ALA A 7 20.47 0.52 25.30
N GLY A 8 21.08 1.71 25.32
CA GLY A 8 20.75 2.79 24.37
C GLY A 8 21.12 2.46 22.91
N ALA A 9 22.25 1.77 22.69
CA ALA A 9 22.66 1.37 21.34
C ALA A 9 21.73 0.30 20.73
N SER A 10 21.18 -0.59 21.56
CA SER A 10 20.22 -1.62 21.12
C SER A 10 18.85 -1.02 20.80
N ASP A 11 18.39 -0.05 21.60
CA ASP A 11 17.11 0.64 21.40
C ASP A 11 17.14 1.50 20.12
N ASP A 12 18.24 2.22 19.86
CA ASP A 12 18.39 3.03 18.65
C ASP A 12 18.47 2.17 17.37
N ALA A 13 19.13 1.00 17.44
CA ALA A 13 19.17 0.05 16.34
C ALA A 13 17.78 -0.53 16.02
N LEU A 14 17.04 -0.97 17.05
CA LEU A 14 15.65 -1.43 16.89
C LEU A 14 14.77 -0.33 16.31
N GLN A 15 14.86 0.89 16.84
CA GLN A 15 14.09 2.03 16.36
C GLN A 15 14.35 2.31 14.87
N SER A 16 15.60 2.19 14.44
CA SER A 16 16.00 2.38 13.03
C SER A 16 15.37 1.31 12.14
N GLN A 17 15.33 0.05 12.59
CA GLN A 17 14.65 -1.03 11.85
C GLN A 17 13.12 -0.83 11.79
N ILE A 18 12.50 -0.31 12.86
CA ILE A 18 11.09 0.10 12.83
C ILE A 18 10.87 1.19 11.77
N GLN A 19 11.76 2.19 11.68
CA GLN A 19 11.63 3.24 10.65
C GLN A 19 11.83 2.71 9.23
N LYS A 20 12.77 1.76 9.05
CA LYS A 20 12.96 1.04 7.79
C LYS A 20 11.67 0.33 7.39
N ARG A 21 11.06 -0.46 8.30
CA ARG A 21 9.80 -1.16 8.03
C ARG A 21 8.67 -0.20 7.69
N LEU A 22 8.52 0.91 8.41
CA LEU A 22 7.52 1.94 8.07
C LEU A 22 7.74 2.54 6.66
N THR A 23 9.00 2.74 6.25
CA THR A 23 9.33 3.18 4.89
C THR A 23 8.93 2.14 3.85
N LEU A 24 9.21 0.85 4.11
CA LEU A 24 8.79 -0.24 3.21
C LEU A 24 7.27 -0.35 3.14
N ASN A 25 6.57 -0.23 4.27
CA ASN A 25 5.10 -0.22 4.31
C ASN A 25 4.53 0.97 3.52
N LEU A 26 5.17 2.14 3.59
CA LEU A 26 4.80 3.30 2.77
C LEU A 26 4.90 3.00 1.27
N LEU A 27 5.96 2.30 0.84
CA LEU A 27 6.15 1.89 -0.55
C LEU A 27 5.13 0.81 -0.97
N ILE A 28 4.91 -0.21 -0.14
CA ILE A 28 3.93 -1.28 -0.38
C ILE A 28 2.53 -0.70 -0.56
N GLN A 29 2.08 0.14 0.38
CA GLN A 29 0.77 0.80 0.31
C GLN A 29 0.71 1.76 -0.88
N GLY A 30 1.80 2.47 -1.18
CA GLY A 30 1.90 3.34 -2.35
C GLY A 30 1.76 2.60 -3.68
N ALA A 31 2.38 1.42 -3.80
CA ALA A 31 2.31 0.57 -4.98
C ALA A 31 0.91 -0.02 -5.18
N ALA A 32 0.29 -0.52 -4.11
CA ALA A 32 -1.08 -1.01 -4.12
C ALA A 32 -2.06 0.11 -4.50
N ALA A 33 -1.89 1.30 -3.93
CA ALA A 33 -2.67 2.48 -4.25
C ALA A 33 -2.53 2.90 -5.73
N HIS A 34 -1.29 2.94 -6.25
CA HIS A 34 -1.06 3.26 -7.65
C HIS A 34 -1.77 2.26 -8.57
N THR A 35 -1.58 0.97 -8.31
CA THR A 35 -2.15 -0.16 -9.07
C THR A 35 -3.66 -0.13 -9.08
N PHE A 36 -4.29 0.19 -7.94
CA PHE A 36 -5.73 0.26 -7.83
C PHE A 36 -6.36 1.21 -8.87
N LEU A 37 -5.62 2.25 -9.29
CA LEU A 37 -6.06 3.23 -10.28
C LEU A 37 -5.68 2.90 -11.72
N THR A 38 -4.87 1.86 -11.96
CA THR A 38 -4.21 1.62 -13.26
C THR A 38 -4.28 0.19 -13.77
N ALA A 39 -4.30 -0.83 -12.92
CA ALA A 39 -4.15 -2.24 -13.34
C ALA A 39 -5.23 -2.71 -14.31
N HIS A 40 -6.48 -2.26 -14.17
CA HIS A 40 -7.56 -2.62 -15.10
C HIS A 40 -7.31 -2.12 -16.52
N HIS A 41 -6.42 -1.14 -16.72
CA HIS A 41 -6.06 -0.69 -18.06
C HIS A 41 -5.11 -1.63 -18.79
N LEU A 42 -4.31 -2.43 -18.07
CA LEU A 42 -3.41 -3.43 -18.67
C LEU A 42 -4.21 -4.56 -19.32
N VAL A 43 -5.37 -4.89 -18.74
CA VAL A 43 -6.25 -5.98 -19.17
C VAL A 43 -7.58 -5.46 -19.71
N LYS A 44 -7.58 -4.23 -20.22
CA LYS A 44 -8.80 -3.50 -20.63
C LYS A 44 -9.60 -4.27 -21.68
N ALA A 45 -8.93 -4.79 -22.72
CA ALA A 45 -9.63 -5.41 -23.83
C ALA A 45 -10.46 -6.61 -23.37
N GLU A 46 -9.91 -7.41 -22.48
CA GLU A 46 -10.52 -8.61 -21.92
C GLU A 46 -11.62 -8.26 -20.91
N LEU A 47 -11.40 -7.24 -20.06
CA LEU A 47 -12.45 -6.75 -19.16
C LEU A 47 -13.69 -6.27 -19.93
N GLU A 48 -13.49 -5.54 -21.04
CA GLU A 48 -14.58 -5.07 -21.88
C GLU A 48 -15.28 -6.19 -22.66
N GLN A 49 -14.57 -7.29 -22.96
CA GLN A 49 -15.17 -8.50 -23.54
C GLN A 49 -16.04 -9.26 -22.52
N LEU A 50 -15.61 -9.32 -21.24
CA LEU A 50 -16.40 -9.95 -20.18
C LEU A 50 -17.67 -9.16 -19.88
N HIS A 51 -17.55 -7.84 -19.71
CA HIS A 51 -18.68 -6.96 -19.48
C HIS A 51 -18.39 -5.55 -20.04
N PRO A 52 -19.13 -5.09 -21.06
CA PRO A 52 -18.95 -3.74 -21.60
C PRO A 52 -19.10 -2.66 -20.51
N GLY A 53 -18.18 -1.71 -20.47
CA GLY A 53 -18.11 -0.62 -19.51
C GLY A 53 -17.45 -0.97 -18.17
N LEU A 54 -16.93 -2.19 -17.98
CA LEU A 54 -16.33 -2.63 -16.72
C LEU A 54 -15.08 -1.82 -16.35
N THR A 55 -14.25 -1.46 -17.33
CA THR A 55 -13.07 -0.60 -17.11
C THR A 55 -13.48 0.78 -16.60
N HIS A 56 -14.58 1.34 -17.14
CA HIS A 56 -15.10 2.63 -16.70
C HIS A 56 -15.69 2.55 -15.28
N LEU A 57 -16.34 1.44 -14.94
CA LEU A 57 -16.82 1.18 -13.59
C LEU A 57 -15.67 1.11 -12.60
N TYR A 58 -14.60 0.38 -12.93
CA TYR A 58 -13.40 0.25 -12.09
C TYR A 58 -12.66 1.57 -11.91
N ASP A 59 -12.55 2.39 -12.96
CA ASP A 59 -12.02 3.76 -12.84
C ASP A 59 -12.73 4.55 -11.73
N ARG A 60 -14.06 4.54 -11.75
CA ARG A 60 -14.87 5.29 -10.79
C ARG A 60 -14.79 4.69 -9.40
N LEU A 61 -14.84 3.36 -9.32
CA LEU A 61 -14.77 2.62 -8.07
C LEU A 61 -13.44 2.87 -7.37
N ALA A 62 -12.31 2.69 -8.06
CA ALA A 62 -10.99 2.87 -7.47
C ALA A 62 -10.75 4.31 -6.98
N ILE A 63 -11.16 5.32 -7.78
CA ILE A 63 -11.07 6.73 -7.39
C ILE A 63 -11.91 6.99 -6.13
N SER A 64 -13.17 6.52 -6.10
CA SER A 64 -14.07 6.73 -4.97
C SER A 64 -13.58 6.01 -3.71
N ALA A 65 -13.19 4.74 -3.83
CA ALA A 65 -12.65 3.96 -2.72
C ALA A 65 -11.39 4.62 -2.13
N HIS A 66 -10.48 5.15 -2.95
CA HIS A 66 -9.34 5.91 -2.44
C HIS A 66 -9.69 7.25 -1.80
N LEU A 67 -10.62 7.99 -2.37
CA LEU A 67 -11.05 9.26 -1.80
C LEU A 67 -11.69 9.07 -0.41
N SER A 68 -12.18 7.87 -0.10
CA SER A 68 -12.71 7.52 1.22
C SER A 68 -11.72 7.79 2.36
N TYR A 69 -10.40 7.68 2.10
CA TYR A 69 -9.37 7.98 3.10
C TYR A 69 -9.30 9.47 3.48
N TRP A 70 -9.89 10.39 2.71
CA TRP A 70 -9.92 11.82 3.03
C TRP A 70 -11.31 12.37 3.36
N PHE A 71 -12.38 11.71 2.93
CA PHE A 71 -13.76 12.07 3.27
C PHE A 71 -14.68 10.87 3.17
N GLY A 72 -15.74 10.84 3.97
CA GLY A 72 -16.65 9.70 4.08
C GLY A 72 -16.52 9.05 5.46
N GLU A 73 -16.71 7.74 5.52
CA GLU A 73 -16.71 7.00 6.79
C GLU A 73 -15.34 6.94 7.50
N ILE A 74 -14.23 6.84 6.76
CA ILE A 74 -12.91 6.65 7.38
C ILE A 74 -12.53 7.83 8.27
N PRO A 75 -12.62 9.11 7.86
CA PRO A 75 -12.36 10.24 8.75
C PRO A 75 -13.33 10.37 9.93
N LEU A 76 -14.51 9.74 9.90
CA LEU A 76 -15.41 9.70 11.06
C LEU A 76 -14.83 8.80 12.17
N PHE A 77 -14.11 7.74 11.81
CA PHE A 77 -13.50 6.80 12.76
C PHE A 77 -12.08 7.19 13.15
N TYR A 78 -11.28 7.69 12.20
CA TYR A 78 -9.86 8.01 12.37
C TYR A 78 -9.57 9.48 12.66
N GLY A 79 -10.60 10.33 12.56
CA GLY A 79 -10.46 11.77 12.57
C GLY A 79 -10.03 12.33 11.21
N PRO A 80 -10.10 13.66 11.02
CA PRO A 80 -9.69 14.30 9.79
C PRO A 80 -8.20 14.06 9.50
N PRO A 81 -7.79 13.75 8.26
CA PRO A 81 -6.37 13.59 7.92
C PRO A 81 -5.53 14.83 8.26
N THR A 82 -6.12 16.02 8.14
CA THR A 82 -5.48 17.29 8.52
C THR A 82 -5.11 17.33 10.01
N TRP A 83 -5.89 16.68 10.86
CA TRP A 83 -5.57 16.56 12.29
C TRP A 83 -4.45 15.54 12.52
N PHE A 84 -4.53 14.35 11.92
CA PHE A 84 -3.47 13.33 12.01
C PHE A 84 -2.11 13.94 11.62
N TRP A 85 -1.98 14.42 10.38
CA TRP A 85 -0.75 15.02 9.88
C TRP A 85 -0.37 16.33 10.58
N GLY A 86 -1.36 17.12 11.03
CA GLY A 86 -1.12 18.36 11.77
C GLY A 86 -0.57 18.16 13.18
N THR A 87 -0.61 16.93 13.70
CA THR A 87 -0.08 16.59 15.03
C THR A 87 1.25 15.84 14.98
N ILE A 88 1.87 15.72 13.81
CA ILE A 88 3.10 14.93 13.62
C ILE A 88 4.30 15.43 14.45
N TRP A 89 4.29 16.69 14.87
CA TRP A 89 5.29 17.29 15.76
C TRP A 89 5.20 16.78 17.21
N ARG A 90 4.12 16.09 17.60
CA ARG A 90 3.96 15.55 18.95
C ARG A 90 4.81 14.30 19.11
N ARG A 91 5.56 14.19 20.20
CA ARG A 91 6.37 12.99 20.52
C ARG A 91 5.57 11.69 20.60
N SER A 92 4.27 11.77 20.88
CA SER A 92 3.36 10.63 20.92
C SER A 92 2.84 10.20 19.55
N HIS A 93 3.13 10.96 18.48
CA HIS A 93 2.69 10.62 17.14
C HIS A 93 3.50 9.42 16.62
N PRO A 94 2.86 8.41 15.99
CA PRO A 94 3.55 7.18 15.58
C PRO A 94 4.70 7.43 14.60
N PHE A 95 4.58 8.47 13.77
CA PHE A 95 5.60 8.85 12.79
C PHE A 95 6.50 10.01 13.24
N TYR A 96 6.49 10.39 14.52
CA TYR A 96 7.30 11.51 15.03
C TYR A 96 8.80 11.31 14.75
N ARG A 97 9.29 10.07 14.89
CA ARG A 97 10.71 9.72 14.68
C ARG A 97 11.05 9.37 13.23
N HIS A 98 10.07 9.26 12.35
CA HIS A 98 10.30 8.95 10.94
C HIS A 98 10.62 10.23 10.19
N ARG A 99 11.86 10.44 9.74
CA ARG A 99 12.28 11.71 9.12
C ARG A 99 11.48 12.01 7.85
N LEU A 100 11.33 11.02 6.96
CA LEU A 100 10.55 11.14 5.73
C LEU A 100 9.09 11.55 6.00
N LEU A 101 8.39 10.79 6.85
CA LEU A 101 6.96 11.04 7.12
C LEU A 101 6.74 12.29 7.98
N SER A 102 7.61 12.56 8.96
CA SER A 102 7.53 13.76 9.79
C SER A 102 7.72 15.06 9.01
N GLN A 103 8.61 15.05 8.02
CA GLN A 103 8.90 16.22 7.20
C GLN A 103 7.91 16.38 6.04
N HIS A 104 7.52 15.28 5.38
CA HIS A 104 6.80 15.34 4.11
C HIS A 104 5.41 14.67 4.12
N GLY A 105 5.06 13.87 5.14
CA GLY A 105 3.85 13.04 5.14
C GLY A 105 2.56 13.81 4.88
N GLY A 106 2.38 14.96 5.55
CA GLY A 106 1.21 15.83 5.33
C GLY A 106 1.15 16.40 3.91
N ALA A 107 2.28 16.85 3.36
CA ALA A 107 2.36 17.39 2.01
C ALA A 107 2.07 16.29 0.95
N MET A 108 2.59 15.08 1.16
CA MET A 108 2.35 13.93 0.29
C MET A 108 0.89 13.47 0.33
N SER A 109 0.27 13.44 1.52
CA SER A 109 -1.17 13.18 1.68
C SER A 109 -2.02 14.20 0.90
N LEU A 110 -1.68 15.49 0.98
CA LEU A 110 -2.38 16.54 0.24
C LEU A 110 -2.19 16.39 -1.29
N ALA A 111 -0.98 16.05 -1.75
CA ALA A 111 -0.69 15.81 -3.15
C ALA A 111 -1.49 14.62 -3.70
N SER A 112 -1.55 13.49 -2.97
CA SER A 112 -2.38 12.33 -3.32
C SER A 112 -3.86 12.68 -3.39
N LYS A 113 -4.38 13.43 -2.40
CA LYS A 113 -5.76 13.92 -2.43
C LYS A 113 -6.03 14.77 -3.67
N LYS A 114 -5.13 15.72 -3.99
CA LYS A 114 -5.28 16.60 -5.16
C LYS A 114 -5.33 15.76 -6.45
N TYR A 115 -4.41 14.83 -6.61
CA TYR A 115 -4.36 13.93 -7.77
C TYR A 115 -5.66 13.14 -7.94
N LEU A 116 -6.21 12.58 -6.87
CA LEU A 116 -7.48 11.86 -6.90
C LEU A 116 -8.68 12.78 -7.22
N LEU A 117 -8.72 13.99 -6.67
CA LEU A 117 -9.78 14.95 -6.96
C LEU A 117 -9.77 15.40 -8.42
N ASP A 118 -8.58 15.58 -9.01
CA ASP A 118 -8.46 15.94 -10.42
C ASP A 118 -8.97 14.78 -11.31
N ARG A 119 -8.63 13.52 -10.98
CA ARG A 119 -9.20 12.35 -11.68
C ARG A 119 -10.70 12.20 -11.46
N ALA A 120 -11.20 12.47 -10.26
CA ALA A 120 -12.62 12.41 -9.94
C ALA A 120 -13.45 13.38 -10.80
N ARG A 121 -12.95 14.60 -11.05
CA ARG A 121 -13.59 15.55 -11.97
C ARG A 121 -13.70 14.99 -13.39
N VAL A 122 -12.61 14.42 -13.92
CA VAL A 122 -12.58 13.83 -15.26
C VAL A 122 -13.53 12.64 -15.39
N LYS A 123 -13.56 11.77 -14.36
CA LYS A 123 -14.37 10.54 -14.35
C LYS A 123 -15.77 10.72 -13.76
N LYS A 124 -16.17 11.96 -13.44
CA LYS A 124 -17.48 12.32 -12.86
C LYS A 124 -17.80 11.52 -11.59
N VAL A 125 -16.81 11.36 -10.72
CA VAL A 125 -16.97 10.75 -9.39
C VAL A 125 -17.39 11.83 -8.39
N GLN A 126 -18.40 11.53 -7.57
CA GLN A 126 -18.85 12.44 -6.51
C GLN A 126 -17.76 12.61 -5.46
N SER A 127 -17.45 13.84 -5.05
CA SER A 127 -16.45 14.15 -4.03
C SER A 127 -17.03 14.83 -2.78
N TRP A 128 -18.36 14.95 -2.70
CA TRP A 128 -19.03 15.55 -1.56
C TRP A 128 -19.20 14.53 -0.42
N PRO A 129 -18.78 14.80 0.83
CA PRO A 129 -18.57 13.77 1.85
C PRO A 129 -19.76 12.84 2.12
N VAL A 130 -20.97 13.38 2.29
CA VAL A 130 -22.18 12.58 2.61
C VAL A 130 -22.64 11.76 1.40
N LEU A 131 -22.63 12.37 0.22
CA LEU A 131 -23.04 11.70 -1.02
C LEU A 131 -21.99 10.70 -1.50
N HIS A 132 -20.73 10.86 -1.08
CA HIS A 132 -19.63 9.99 -1.46
C HIS A 132 -19.82 8.56 -0.96
N ALA A 133 -20.20 8.36 0.30
CA ALA A 133 -20.40 7.01 0.86
C ALA A 133 -21.50 6.26 0.11
N VAL A 134 -22.65 6.89 -0.14
CA VAL A 134 -23.75 6.31 -0.92
C VAL A 134 -23.30 5.99 -2.35
N HIS A 135 -22.53 6.90 -2.97
CA HIS A 135 -21.99 6.69 -4.31
C HIS A 135 -21.05 5.48 -4.37
N LEU A 136 -20.11 5.38 -3.44
CA LEU A 136 -19.16 4.27 -3.34
C LEU A 136 -19.89 2.93 -3.17
N HIS A 137 -20.85 2.84 -2.25
CA HIS A 137 -21.64 1.63 -2.05
C HIS A 137 -22.41 1.24 -3.32
N GLY A 138 -22.96 2.21 -4.06
CA GLY A 138 -23.61 1.96 -5.35
C GLY A 138 -22.65 1.42 -6.41
N LEU A 139 -21.40 1.94 -6.47
CA LEU A 139 -20.37 1.44 -7.36
C LEU A 139 -19.95 0.02 -6.98
N MET A 140 -19.73 -0.26 -5.69
CA MET A 140 -19.39 -1.59 -5.17
C MET A 140 -20.46 -2.63 -5.54
N TRP A 141 -21.74 -2.29 -5.33
CA TRP A 141 -22.85 -3.18 -5.68
C TRP A 141 -22.94 -3.43 -7.19
N THR A 142 -22.72 -2.38 -7.99
CA THR A 142 -22.72 -2.50 -9.46
C THR A 142 -21.57 -3.39 -9.94
N ALA A 143 -20.37 -3.24 -9.36
CA ALA A 143 -19.22 -4.08 -9.66
C ALA A 143 -19.49 -5.54 -9.28
N ALA A 144 -19.93 -5.80 -8.05
CA ALA A 144 -20.26 -7.15 -7.61
C ALA A 144 -21.33 -7.84 -8.49
N ARG A 145 -22.29 -7.07 -9.02
CA ARG A 145 -23.28 -7.60 -9.96
C ARG A 145 -22.67 -7.93 -11.33
N ALA A 146 -21.80 -7.06 -11.86
CA ALA A 146 -21.12 -7.27 -13.13
C ALA A 146 -20.14 -8.46 -13.07
N GLU A 147 -19.46 -8.63 -11.94
CA GLU A 147 -18.41 -9.64 -11.76
C GLU A 147 -18.94 -11.04 -11.46
N ARG A 148 -20.20 -11.17 -10.98
CA ARG A 148 -20.75 -12.42 -10.42
C ARG A 148 -20.57 -13.66 -11.28
N LYS A 149 -20.60 -13.53 -12.60
CA LYS A 149 -20.49 -14.65 -13.55
C LYS A 149 -19.08 -14.87 -14.11
N HIS A 150 -18.13 -14.02 -13.72
CA HIS A 150 -16.82 -13.92 -14.35
C HIS A 150 -15.67 -14.03 -13.34
N GLN A 151 -15.92 -14.42 -12.09
CA GLN A 151 -14.91 -14.37 -11.01
C GLN A 151 -13.64 -15.17 -11.34
N GLU A 152 -13.77 -16.32 -12.01
CA GLU A 152 -12.61 -17.13 -12.42
C GLU A 152 -11.75 -16.38 -13.45
N GLN A 153 -12.36 -15.93 -14.56
CA GLN A 153 -11.65 -15.15 -15.59
C GLN A 153 -11.09 -13.85 -15.03
N LEU A 154 -11.84 -13.19 -14.15
CA LEU A 154 -11.41 -11.98 -13.46
C LEU A 154 -10.19 -12.26 -12.56
N GLY A 155 -10.15 -13.39 -11.87
CA GLY A 155 -8.98 -13.83 -11.11
C GLY A 155 -7.74 -14.00 -11.99
N GLU A 156 -7.87 -14.68 -13.13
CA GLU A 156 -6.78 -14.84 -14.10
C GLU A 156 -6.29 -13.49 -14.63
N LEU A 157 -7.20 -12.57 -14.96
CA LEU A 157 -6.86 -11.22 -15.41
C LEU A 157 -6.17 -10.40 -14.33
N ALA A 158 -6.55 -10.58 -13.05
CA ALA A 158 -5.87 -9.93 -11.93
C ALA A 158 -4.43 -10.46 -11.79
N CYS A 159 -4.23 -11.77 -11.83
CA CYS A 159 -2.90 -12.39 -11.78
C CYS A 159 -2.03 -11.89 -12.94
N ARG A 160 -2.56 -11.90 -14.16
CA ARG A 160 -1.84 -11.43 -15.35
C ARG A 160 -1.43 -9.96 -15.24
N ALA A 161 -2.34 -9.09 -14.79
CA ALA A 161 -2.03 -7.67 -14.59
C ALA A 161 -0.90 -7.48 -13.55
N VAL A 162 -0.95 -8.22 -12.45
CA VAL A 162 0.07 -8.14 -11.38
C VAL A 162 1.40 -8.73 -11.87
N SER A 163 1.38 -9.85 -12.58
CA SER A 163 2.55 -10.45 -13.21
C SER A 163 3.21 -9.50 -14.21
N GLU A 164 2.44 -8.77 -15.01
CA GLU A 164 2.98 -7.77 -15.95
C GLU A 164 3.63 -6.58 -15.22
N ILE A 165 3.07 -6.14 -14.08
CA ILE A 165 3.62 -5.03 -13.29
C ILE A 165 4.93 -5.43 -12.60
N TRP A 166 4.98 -6.64 -12.03
CA TRP A 166 6.04 -7.04 -11.10
C TRP A 166 7.03 -8.06 -11.66
N ASP A 167 6.78 -8.61 -12.84
CA ASP A 167 7.54 -9.72 -13.42
C ASP A 167 7.61 -10.94 -12.48
N ILE A 168 6.47 -11.26 -11.85
CA ILE A 168 6.33 -12.43 -10.97
C ILE A 168 5.46 -13.49 -11.64
N PRO A 169 5.82 -14.78 -11.56
CA PRO A 169 5.03 -15.84 -12.16
C PRO A 169 3.60 -15.90 -11.61
N PRO A 170 2.56 -15.96 -12.46
CA PRO A 170 1.17 -15.91 -12.04
C PRO A 170 0.75 -17.09 -11.15
N GLU A 171 1.45 -18.22 -11.23
CA GLU A 171 1.23 -19.38 -10.35
C GLU A 171 1.53 -19.10 -8.87
N ARG A 172 2.18 -17.98 -8.55
CA ARG A 172 2.41 -17.54 -7.16
C ARG A 172 1.31 -16.61 -6.64
N LEU A 173 0.28 -16.33 -7.44
CA LEU A 173 -0.76 -15.36 -7.15
C LEU A 173 -2.11 -16.08 -7.02
N HIS A 174 -2.77 -15.94 -5.87
CA HIS A 174 -4.01 -16.65 -5.55
C HIS A 174 -5.12 -15.66 -5.22
N PRO A 175 -5.92 -15.25 -6.22
CA PRO A 175 -7.06 -14.37 -6.04
C PRO A 175 -8.28 -15.14 -5.53
N HIS A 176 -8.98 -14.57 -4.55
CA HIS A 176 -10.23 -15.10 -4.02
C HIS A 176 -11.26 -13.99 -3.90
N PHE A 177 -12.41 -14.19 -4.55
CA PHE A 177 -13.54 -13.27 -4.47
C PHE A 177 -14.46 -13.68 -3.32
N THR A 178 -14.42 -12.96 -2.21
CA THR A 178 -15.15 -13.31 -0.99
C THR A 178 -15.44 -12.09 -0.13
N THR A 179 -16.55 -12.17 0.63
CA THR A 179 -16.86 -11.22 1.71
C THR A 179 -16.19 -11.60 3.03
N ASP A 180 -15.77 -12.85 3.18
CA ASP A 180 -14.93 -13.30 4.29
C ASP A 180 -13.46 -13.11 3.94
N VAL A 181 -12.98 -11.89 4.19
CA VAL A 181 -11.65 -11.46 3.76
C VAL A 181 -10.55 -11.79 4.76
N ALA A 182 -10.89 -12.18 5.99
CA ALA A 182 -9.88 -12.49 7.00
C ALA A 182 -9.08 -13.74 6.64
N PHE A 183 -7.75 -13.70 6.83
CA PHE A 183 -6.88 -14.87 6.79
C PHE A 183 -5.57 -14.66 7.54
N GLY A 184 -4.97 -15.77 8.00
CA GLY A 184 -3.71 -15.77 8.76
C GLY A 184 -3.86 -15.27 10.20
N ASP A 185 -2.73 -15.14 10.88
CA ASP A 185 -2.65 -14.55 12.22
C ASP A 185 -2.62 -13.02 12.12
N LEU A 186 -3.80 -12.41 12.00
CA LEU A 186 -3.91 -10.96 11.99
C LEU A 186 -3.52 -10.40 13.36
N HIS A 187 -2.60 -9.42 13.38
CA HIS A 187 -2.27 -8.67 14.58
C HIS A 187 -3.55 -8.12 15.21
N ARG A 188 -3.75 -8.41 16.51
CA ARG A 188 -4.90 -7.87 17.24
C ARG A 188 -4.74 -6.37 17.37
N PRO A 189 -5.68 -5.56 16.84
CA PRO A 189 -5.54 -4.12 16.89
C PRO A 189 -5.48 -3.60 18.33
N ARG A 190 -4.56 -2.67 18.58
CA ARG A 190 -4.33 -2.08 19.91
C ARG A 190 -5.48 -1.15 20.31
N THR A 191 -6.13 -0.52 19.33
CA THR A 191 -7.19 0.48 19.56
C THR A 191 -8.59 -0.06 19.23
N TRP A 192 -9.63 0.60 19.75
CA TRP A 192 -11.00 0.32 19.30
C TRP A 192 -11.18 0.58 17.81
N VAL A 193 -10.43 1.54 17.26
CA VAL A 193 -10.59 1.98 15.86
C VAL A 193 -10.05 0.90 14.95
N GLY A 194 -8.87 0.38 15.27
CA GLY A 194 -8.28 -0.72 14.54
C GLY A 194 -9.15 -1.97 14.56
N ARG A 195 -9.81 -2.31 15.67
CA ARG A 195 -10.77 -3.43 15.73
C ARG A 195 -11.97 -3.23 14.80
N PHE A 196 -12.52 -2.03 14.77
CA PHE A 196 -13.60 -1.70 13.85
C PHE A 196 -13.13 -1.79 12.39
N THR A 197 -11.94 -1.29 12.07
CA THR A 197 -11.40 -1.36 10.70
C THR A 197 -11.11 -2.76 10.25
N GLN A 198 -10.58 -3.61 11.12
CA GLN A 198 -10.40 -5.02 10.82
C GLN A 198 -11.75 -5.69 10.51
N ALA A 199 -12.81 -5.37 11.25
CA ALA A 199 -14.16 -5.89 11.00
C ALA A 199 -14.82 -5.32 9.72
N ALA A 200 -14.42 -4.13 9.29
CA ALA A 200 -14.93 -3.45 8.10
C ALA A 200 -14.07 -3.66 6.85
N ALA A 201 -13.01 -4.48 6.94
CA ALA A 201 -12.10 -4.74 5.84
C ALA A 201 -12.86 -5.34 4.65
N SER A 202 -12.65 -4.78 3.44
CA SER A 202 -13.25 -5.25 2.19
C SER A 202 -12.25 -6.00 1.30
N GLY A 203 -11.01 -6.14 1.77
CA GLY A 203 -9.92 -6.85 1.14
C GLY A 203 -8.85 -7.17 2.17
N PHE A 204 -8.13 -8.27 1.95
CA PHE A 204 -6.90 -8.61 2.64
C PHE A 204 -5.93 -9.27 1.66
N GLY A 205 -4.66 -8.94 1.77
CA GLY A 205 -3.57 -9.42 0.93
C GLY A 205 -2.37 -9.73 1.80
N GLY A 206 -1.68 -10.83 1.49
CA GLY A 206 -0.56 -11.27 2.31
C GLY A 206 0.19 -12.43 1.69
N VAL A 207 1.31 -12.76 2.32
CA VAL A 207 2.21 -13.82 1.88
C VAL A 207 2.03 -15.03 2.78
N GLN A 208 1.84 -16.20 2.19
CA GLN A 208 1.75 -17.47 2.91
C GLN A 208 2.77 -18.47 2.36
N ARG A 209 3.17 -19.42 3.22
CA ARG A 209 4.05 -20.52 2.82
C ARG A 209 3.20 -21.73 2.44
N CYS A 210 3.22 -22.09 1.17
CA CYS A 210 2.53 -23.26 0.61
C CYS A 210 3.58 -24.21 0.02
N ASP A 211 3.59 -25.47 0.47
CA ASP A 211 4.50 -26.51 -0.03
C ASP A 211 5.98 -26.09 -0.11
N GLY A 212 6.42 -25.33 0.90
CA GLY A 212 7.81 -24.85 1.00
C GLY A 212 8.13 -23.62 0.16
N ARG A 213 7.18 -23.08 -0.62
CA ARG A 213 7.30 -21.85 -1.42
C ARG A 213 6.47 -20.73 -0.81
N MET A 214 6.89 -19.49 -1.02
CA MET A 214 6.12 -18.30 -0.62
C MET A 214 5.19 -17.89 -1.76
N GLU A 215 3.91 -17.78 -1.45
CA GLU A 215 2.81 -17.47 -2.37
C GLU A 215 2.04 -16.25 -1.87
N VAL A 216 1.47 -15.48 -2.79
CA VAL A 216 0.69 -14.28 -2.50
C VAL A 216 -0.79 -14.63 -2.59
N ILE A 217 -1.50 -14.42 -1.50
CA ILE A 217 -2.94 -14.67 -1.41
C ILE A 217 -3.66 -13.35 -1.26
N ALA A 218 -4.71 -13.15 -2.04
CA ALA A 218 -5.58 -11.98 -1.96
C ALA A 218 -7.04 -12.42 -1.83
N LYS A 219 -7.72 -11.93 -0.80
CA LYS A 219 -9.16 -12.11 -0.61
C LYS A 219 -9.85 -10.75 -0.66
N ALA A 220 -10.78 -10.54 -1.57
CA ALA A 220 -11.52 -9.28 -1.62
C ALA A 220 -12.90 -9.43 -2.30
N VAL A 221 -13.73 -8.40 -2.16
CA VAL A 221 -15.13 -8.44 -2.63
C VAL A 221 -15.32 -8.13 -4.13
N ASN A 222 -14.29 -7.58 -4.80
CA ASN A 222 -14.34 -7.23 -6.22
C ASN A 222 -12.94 -7.20 -6.86
N TRP A 223 -12.90 -7.15 -8.19
CA TRP A 223 -11.65 -7.26 -8.96
C TRP A 223 -10.65 -6.13 -8.67
N PRO A 224 -11.03 -4.84 -8.62
CA PRO A 224 -10.06 -3.80 -8.28
C PRO A 224 -9.39 -4.02 -6.93
N LEU A 225 -10.14 -4.45 -5.91
CA LEU A 225 -9.60 -4.76 -4.59
C LEU A 225 -8.73 -6.03 -4.61
N VAL A 226 -9.11 -7.08 -5.34
CA VAL A 226 -8.24 -8.26 -5.52
C VAL A 226 -6.90 -7.86 -6.13
N ALA A 227 -6.89 -7.05 -7.18
CA ALA A 227 -5.67 -6.58 -7.81
C ALA A 227 -4.82 -5.70 -6.86
N HIS A 228 -5.47 -4.84 -6.06
CA HIS A 228 -4.83 -4.05 -5.02
C HIS A 228 -4.12 -4.93 -3.98
N GLU A 229 -4.84 -5.93 -3.45
CA GLU A 229 -4.31 -6.84 -2.42
C GLU A 229 -3.23 -7.78 -2.96
N LEU A 230 -3.33 -8.24 -4.21
CA LEU A 230 -2.26 -8.99 -4.86
C LEU A 230 -0.98 -8.16 -4.98
N VAL A 231 -1.06 -6.90 -5.43
CA VAL A 231 0.12 -6.03 -5.48
C VAL A 231 0.68 -5.76 -4.09
N LYS A 232 -0.18 -5.51 -3.10
CA LYS A 232 0.26 -5.33 -1.71
C LYS A 232 1.05 -6.55 -1.23
N GLY A 233 0.51 -7.75 -1.41
CA GLY A 233 1.17 -8.99 -1.02
C GLY A 233 2.43 -9.31 -1.83
N THR A 234 2.45 -8.97 -3.13
CA THR A 234 3.65 -9.08 -3.97
C THR A 234 4.76 -8.13 -3.50
N ALA A 235 4.46 -6.87 -3.25
CA ALA A 235 5.42 -5.91 -2.75
C ALA A 235 5.94 -6.32 -1.37
N GLU A 236 5.08 -6.85 -0.52
CA GLU A 236 5.46 -7.44 0.77
C GLU A 236 6.43 -8.62 0.60
N LEU A 237 6.11 -9.58 -0.27
CA LEU A 237 6.98 -10.72 -0.58
C LEU A 237 8.38 -10.28 -1.02
N VAL A 238 8.45 -9.24 -1.87
CA VAL A 238 9.72 -8.66 -2.31
C VAL A 238 10.46 -8.01 -1.14
N CYS A 239 9.79 -7.21 -0.32
CA CYS A 239 10.37 -6.54 0.84
C CYS A 239 10.89 -7.48 1.93
N LEU A 240 10.41 -8.73 2.00
CA LEU A 240 10.94 -9.73 2.93
C LEU A 240 12.45 -10.01 2.76
N HIS A 241 13.03 -9.76 1.58
CA HIS A 241 14.48 -9.87 1.36
C HIS A 241 15.31 -8.90 2.22
N GLY A 242 14.69 -7.80 2.64
CA GLY A 242 15.29 -6.79 3.50
C GLY A 242 15.10 -7.03 5.00
N LEU A 243 14.22 -7.97 5.36
CA LEU A 243 13.83 -8.26 6.74
C LEU A 243 14.26 -9.67 7.19
N ASN A 244 14.45 -10.60 6.26
CA ASN A 244 14.85 -11.99 6.55
C ASN A 244 16.27 -12.14 7.13
N GLN A 245 17.04 -11.06 7.18
CA GLN A 245 18.38 -11.02 7.79
C GLN A 245 18.33 -10.61 9.28
N LEU A 246 17.17 -10.17 9.77
CA LEU A 246 16.98 -9.80 11.16
C LEU A 246 16.88 -11.06 12.03
N GLU A 247 17.45 -10.97 13.24
CA GLU A 247 17.19 -11.95 14.29
C GLU A 247 15.69 -12.02 14.58
N GLU A 248 15.15 -13.23 14.81
CA GLU A 248 13.70 -13.48 14.96
C GLU A 248 13.05 -12.55 15.99
N SER A 249 13.70 -12.33 17.13
CA SER A 249 13.20 -11.46 18.21
C SER A 249 13.15 -9.98 17.81
N VAL A 250 14.05 -9.54 16.94
CA VAL A 250 14.06 -8.18 16.38
C VAL A 250 13.00 -8.07 15.29
N TYR A 251 12.90 -9.06 14.40
CA TYR A 251 11.87 -9.12 13.37
C TYR A 251 10.47 -9.04 13.98
N GLN A 252 10.20 -9.81 15.04
CA GLN A 252 8.91 -9.79 15.74
C GLN A 252 8.61 -8.40 16.32
N GLN A 253 9.57 -7.77 17.01
CA GLN A 253 9.39 -6.43 17.58
C GLN A 253 9.18 -5.36 16.51
N VAL A 254 9.94 -5.42 15.41
CA VAL A 254 9.80 -4.49 14.27
C VAL A 254 8.41 -4.62 13.65
N THR A 255 7.96 -5.85 13.41
CA THR A 255 6.64 -6.16 12.83
C THR A 255 5.53 -5.71 13.79
N GLU A 256 5.63 -6.04 15.08
CA GLU A 256 4.65 -5.65 16.09
C GLU A 256 4.52 -4.14 16.22
N GLU A 257 5.59 -3.36 16.04
CA GLU A 257 5.51 -1.89 16.13
C GLU A 257 5.11 -1.21 14.81
N ALA A 258 5.54 -1.73 13.66
CA ALA A 258 5.36 -1.06 12.37
C ALA A 258 4.12 -1.52 11.58
N ASP A 259 3.60 -2.73 11.82
CA ASP A 259 2.50 -3.32 11.05
C ASP A 259 1.15 -3.16 11.77
N GLN A 260 0.94 -1.97 12.36
CA GLN A 260 -0.32 -1.61 12.98
C GLN A 260 -1.36 -1.26 11.90
N ILE A 261 -2.57 -1.82 12.01
CA ILE A 261 -3.67 -1.56 11.06
C ILE A 261 -4.01 -0.05 11.00
N GLU A 262 -3.83 0.65 12.11
CA GLU A 262 -4.04 2.10 12.22
C GLU A 262 -3.08 2.91 11.32
N TYR A 263 -1.96 2.31 10.90
CA TYR A 263 -1.00 2.96 10.02
C TYR A 263 -1.34 2.78 8.55
N GLU A 264 -2.18 1.81 8.17
CA GLU A 264 -2.53 1.60 6.76
C GLU A 264 -3.16 2.82 6.12
N THR A 265 -4.11 3.46 6.80
CA THR A 265 -4.79 4.67 6.28
C THR A 265 -3.81 5.82 5.99
N PRO A 266 -2.99 6.29 6.95
CA PRO A 266 -2.05 7.37 6.65
C PRO A 266 -0.95 6.94 5.65
N LEU A 267 -0.52 5.67 5.66
CA LEU A 267 0.44 5.18 4.67
C LEU A 267 -0.15 5.13 3.25
N LEU A 268 -1.43 4.77 3.08
CA LEU A 268 -2.13 4.87 1.80
C LEU A 268 -2.30 6.32 1.34
N GLN A 269 -2.58 7.23 2.28
CA GLN A 269 -2.71 8.65 1.97
C GLN A 269 -1.41 9.24 1.43
N ALA A 270 -0.28 8.97 2.08
CA ALA A 270 1.02 9.54 1.69
C ALA A 270 1.74 8.71 0.61
N GLY A 271 1.67 7.39 0.68
CA GLY A 271 2.46 6.44 -0.10
C GLY A 271 2.19 6.52 -1.60
N ALA A 272 0.96 6.81 -2.01
CA ALA A 272 0.63 6.91 -3.44
C ALA A 272 1.44 8.01 -4.15
N GLU A 273 1.74 9.12 -3.48
CA GLU A 273 2.59 10.19 -4.01
C GLU A 273 4.06 9.79 -4.03
N VAL A 274 4.56 9.19 -2.93
CA VAL A 274 5.93 8.66 -2.86
C VAL A 274 6.19 7.69 -4.00
N TRP A 275 5.27 6.74 -4.21
CA TRP A 275 5.39 5.72 -5.23
C TRP A 275 5.41 6.32 -6.64
N ARG A 276 4.53 7.29 -6.93
CA ARG A 276 4.54 7.98 -8.23
C ARG A 276 5.87 8.70 -8.49
N ARG A 277 6.45 9.34 -7.47
CA ARG A 277 7.75 10.01 -7.58
C ARG A 277 8.88 9.03 -7.77
N LEU A 278 8.85 7.91 -7.05
CA LEU A 278 9.81 6.81 -7.23
C LEU A 278 9.78 6.30 -8.67
N LEU A 279 8.59 5.92 -9.18
CA LEU A 279 8.42 5.46 -10.56
C LEU A 279 8.92 6.47 -11.61
N ALA A 280 8.81 7.78 -11.34
CA ALA A 280 9.26 8.83 -12.26
C ALA A 280 10.80 8.96 -12.35
N VAL A 281 11.53 8.44 -11.36
CA VAL A 281 13.00 8.44 -11.33
C VAL A 281 13.60 7.04 -11.47
N SER A 282 12.78 5.98 -11.41
CA SER A 282 13.18 4.60 -11.62
C SER A 282 13.78 4.37 -13.02
N PRO A 283 14.86 3.58 -13.14
CA PRO A 283 15.38 3.12 -14.43
C PRO A 283 14.31 2.32 -15.20
N SER A 284 14.15 2.58 -16.49
CA SER A 284 13.13 1.92 -17.33
C SER A 284 13.50 0.50 -17.76
N ASP A 285 14.77 0.13 -17.65
CA ASP A 285 15.36 -1.13 -18.07
C ASP A 285 15.47 -2.16 -16.94
N ARG A 286 15.08 -1.80 -15.71
CA ARG A 286 15.13 -2.69 -14.55
C ARG A 286 13.72 -3.12 -14.11
N PRO A 287 13.49 -4.42 -13.84
CA PRO A 287 12.23 -4.89 -13.26
C PRO A 287 11.91 -4.20 -11.92
N LEU A 288 10.64 -3.86 -11.73
CA LEU A 288 10.16 -3.18 -10.52
C LEU A 288 10.39 -4.00 -9.25
N ALA A 289 10.20 -5.32 -9.31
CA ALA A 289 10.47 -6.23 -8.20
C ALA A 289 11.95 -6.22 -7.81
N GLU A 290 12.87 -6.20 -8.78
CA GLU A 290 14.31 -6.14 -8.53
C GLU A 290 14.70 -4.82 -7.86
N MET A 291 14.17 -3.69 -8.36
CA MET A 291 14.41 -2.38 -7.73
C MET A 291 13.91 -2.36 -6.27
N LEU A 292 12.68 -2.82 -6.02
CA LEU A 292 12.12 -2.83 -4.66
C LEU A 292 12.87 -3.81 -3.75
N MET A 293 13.33 -4.96 -4.27
CA MET A 293 14.16 -5.92 -3.53
C MET A 293 15.43 -5.22 -3.03
N HIS A 294 16.17 -4.56 -3.90
CA HIS A 294 17.40 -3.86 -3.49
C HIS A 294 17.12 -2.69 -2.55
N LEU A 295 16.05 -1.92 -2.74
CA LEU A 295 15.63 -0.90 -1.78
C LEU A 295 15.38 -1.51 -0.40
N SER A 296 14.72 -2.67 -0.33
CA SER A 296 14.44 -3.35 0.93
C SER A 296 15.71 -3.81 1.65
N GLN A 297 16.78 -4.13 0.91
CA GLN A 297 18.05 -4.59 1.45
C GLN A 297 18.94 -3.47 1.97
N LEU A 298 18.68 -2.21 1.62
CA LEU A 298 19.44 -1.08 2.14
C LEU A 298 19.33 -1.00 3.67
N GLU A 299 20.40 -0.57 4.32
CA GLU A 299 20.37 -0.21 5.74
C GLU A 299 19.36 0.93 5.98
N PRO A 300 18.80 1.06 7.21
CA PRO A 300 17.73 2.03 7.49
C PRO A 300 18.03 3.46 7.05
N GLN A 301 19.23 3.96 7.35
CA GLN A 301 19.62 5.33 7.05
C GLN A 301 19.80 5.57 5.53
N PRO A 302 20.58 4.76 4.79
CA PRO A 302 20.65 4.85 3.33
C PRO A 302 19.29 4.75 2.61
N LEU A 303 18.39 3.86 3.07
CA LEU A 303 17.04 3.79 2.51
C LEU A 303 16.32 5.13 2.66
N GLU A 304 16.30 5.68 3.88
CA GLU A 304 15.59 6.93 4.14
C GLU A 304 16.21 8.12 3.39
N ASP A 305 17.55 8.20 3.33
CA ASP A 305 18.26 9.23 2.56
C ASP A 305 17.88 9.16 1.07
N LEU A 306 17.86 7.96 0.48
CA LEU A 306 17.44 7.77 -0.90
C LEU A 306 15.98 8.19 -1.12
N MET A 307 15.08 7.85 -0.19
CA MET A 307 13.68 8.25 -0.29
C MET A 307 13.50 9.77 -0.18
N LEU A 308 14.32 10.46 0.61
CA LEU A 308 14.34 11.93 0.65
C LEU A 308 14.85 12.53 -0.66
N LEU A 309 15.87 11.93 -1.31
CA LEU A 309 16.31 12.32 -2.64
C LEU A 309 15.19 12.17 -3.67
N VAL A 310 14.44 11.07 -3.65
CA VAL A 310 13.26 10.88 -4.54
C VAL A 310 12.25 12.02 -4.41
N LEU A 311 12.11 12.62 -3.21
CA LEU A 311 11.19 13.73 -3.00
C LEU A 311 11.79 15.11 -3.33
N GLY A 312 13.08 15.31 -3.06
CA GLY A 312 13.74 16.63 -3.06
C GLY A 312 14.73 16.88 -4.21
N ASP A 313 15.39 15.84 -4.72
CA ASP A 313 16.36 15.91 -5.83
C ASP A 313 16.21 14.69 -6.77
N PRO A 314 15.23 14.73 -7.70
CA PRO A 314 14.95 13.63 -8.61
C PRO A 314 16.12 13.21 -9.52
N GLU A 315 16.99 14.15 -9.88
CA GLU A 315 18.14 13.88 -10.74
C GLU A 315 19.21 13.09 -9.98
N GLN A 316 19.52 13.51 -8.75
CA GLN A 316 20.41 12.74 -7.89
C GLN A 316 19.80 11.36 -7.56
N ALA A 317 18.49 11.29 -7.25
CA ALA A 317 17.81 10.03 -6.99
C ALA A 317 17.96 9.04 -8.16
N ARG A 318 17.83 9.49 -9.41
CA ARG A 318 18.02 8.66 -10.59
C ARG A 318 19.43 8.06 -10.68
N VAL A 319 20.47 8.83 -10.37
CA VAL A 319 21.87 8.34 -10.34
C VAL A 319 22.04 7.24 -9.30
N HIS A 320 21.47 7.41 -8.11
CA HIS A 320 21.54 6.40 -7.06
C HIS A 320 20.74 5.13 -7.42
N LEU A 321 19.55 5.28 -8.01
CA LEU A 321 18.72 4.14 -8.42
C LEU A 321 19.34 3.34 -9.57
N GLN A 322 20.06 3.98 -10.49
CA GLN A 322 20.78 3.27 -11.57
C GLN A 322 21.84 2.31 -11.00
N ARG A 323 22.57 2.75 -9.96
CA ARG A 323 23.63 1.97 -9.32
C ARG A 323 23.14 1.02 -8.23
N LEU A 324 21.84 0.98 -7.99
CA LEU A 324 21.27 0.18 -6.91
C LEU A 324 21.49 -1.32 -7.21
N GLY A 325 22.21 -2.03 -6.34
CA GLY A 325 22.50 -3.47 -6.53
C GLY A 325 23.80 -3.81 -7.29
N GLU A 326 24.56 -2.80 -7.73
CA GLU A 326 25.96 -2.95 -8.19
C GLU A 326 26.93 -3.14 -7.00
#